data_AF-A0A926JPK4-F1
#
_entry.id   AF-A0A926JPK4-F1
#
_cell.length_a   1.000
_cell.length_b   1.000
_cell.length_c   1.000
_cell.angle_alpha   90.00
_cell.angle_beta   90.00
_cell.angle_gamma   90.00
#
_symmetry.space_group_name_H-M   'P 1'
#
loop_
_entity.id
_entity.type
_entity.pdbx_description
1 polymer ?
#
loop_
_entity_poly.entity_id
_entity_poly.type
_entity_poly.pdbx_seq_one_letter_code
_entity_poly.pdbx_strand_id
1 'polypeptide(L)'
;MKNNKLQTDYFLEFVLKIISKEYSGKSKRELETVVRDILGMRNLVLAESFYGVLQLLNMNIDVLCDKLFKDHKFTRLHLVSESGNKLKDFLSPFVQGTKDVASAANIENTRLSRLLKGEFMHLYPNEVYGLSKSLGLKPSQLFYYLYGDGERPVVGV
;
A
#
# COMPACT_ATOMS: atom_id res chain seq x y z
N MET A 1 -12.65 13.75 -5.60
CA MET A 1 -12.60 14.08 -4.15
C MET A 1 -11.16 13.93 -3.69
N LYS A 2 -10.58 14.93 -3.04
CA LYS A 2 -9.22 14.83 -2.46
C LYS A 2 -9.20 13.66 -1.49
N ASN A 3 -8.28 12.72 -1.69
CA ASN A 3 -8.15 11.53 -0.86
C ASN A 3 -7.47 11.94 0.47
N ASN A 4 -8.20 12.63 1.35
CA ASN A 4 -7.68 13.18 2.62
C ASN A 4 -7.03 12.13 3.51
N LYS A 5 -7.30 10.84 3.26
CA LYS A 5 -6.77 9.70 4.02
C LYS A 5 -5.25 9.50 3.86
N LEU A 6 -4.64 10.12 2.85
CA LEU A 6 -3.18 10.15 2.67
C LEU A 6 -2.52 11.33 3.37
N GLN A 7 -3.28 12.32 3.83
CA GLN A 7 -2.70 13.47 4.51
C GLN A 7 -2.16 13.04 5.86
N THR A 8 -0.95 13.49 6.15
CA THR A 8 -0.26 13.14 7.39
C THR A 8 -1.04 13.54 8.61
N ASP A 9 -1.64 14.73 8.63
CA ASP A 9 -2.46 15.20 9.76
C ASP A 9 -3.68 14.30 10.00
N TYR A 10 -4.37 13.89 8.93
CA TYR A 10 -5.51 12.99 9.03
C TYR A 10 -5.09 11.62 9.59
N PHE A 11 -4.03 11.04 9.05
CA PHE A 11 -3.55 9.73 9.50
C PHE A 11 -3.00 9.79 10.93
N LEU A 12 -2.29 10.86 11.28
CA LEU A 12 -1.81 11.12 12.62
C LEU A 12 -2.98 11.22 13.61
N GLU A 13 -4.00 12.05 13.32
CA GLU A 13 -5.19 12.12 14.17
C GLU A 13 -5.88 10.76 14.34
N PHE A 14 -5.97 9.98 13.26
CA PHE A 14 -6.51 8.63 13.31
C PHE A 14 -5.71 7.73 14.27
N VAL A 15 -4.38 7.74 14.17
CA VAL A 15 -3.49 6.93 15.02
C VAL A 15 -3.52 7.40 16.47
N LEU A 16 -3.47 8.71 16.73
CA LEU A 16 -3.53 9.28 18.08
C LEU A 16 -4.83 8.90 18.82
N LYS A 17 -5.95 8.77 18.10
CA LYS A 17 -7.22 8.28 18.67
C LYS A 17 -7.13 6.82 19.10
N ILE A 18 -6.31 6.00 18.43
CA ILE A 18 -6.11 4.59 18.80
C ILE A 18 -5.19 4.51 20.01
N ILE A 19 -4.05 5.21 19.97
CA ILE A 19 -3.12 5.30 21.11
C ILE A 19 -3.87 5.77 22.37
N SER A 20 -4.71 6.80 22.24
CA SER A 20 -5.47 7.34 23.38
C SER A 20 -6.49 6.36 23.99
N LYS A 21 -6.93 5.34 23.24
CA LYS A 21 -7.86 4.31 23.73
C LYS A 21 -7.13 3.17 24.44
N GLU A 22 -5.92 2.86 24.00
CA GLU A 22 -5.19 1.67 24.43
C GLU A 22 -4.08 1.98 25.45
N TYR A 23 -3.61 3.23 25.49
CA TYR A 23 -2.47 3.66 26.31
C TYR A 23 -2.78 4.90 27.14
N SER A 24 -2.07 5.07 28.25
CA SER A 24 -2.23 6.21 29.16
C SER A 24 -0.89 6.66 29.77
N GLY A 25 -0.86 7.88 30.32
CA GLY A 25 0.31 8.41 31.03
C GLY A 25 1.56 8.54 30.16
N LYS A 26 2.70 8.07 30.68
CA LYS A 26 4.02 8.22 30.06
C LYS A 26 4.14 7.44 28.75
N SER A 27 3.69 6.18 28.72
CA SER A 27 3.78 5.31 27.53
C SER A 27 2.98 5.87 26.35
N LYS A 28 1.81 6.45 26.62
CA LYS A 28 1.04 7.19 25.61
C LYS A 28 1.89 8.31 24.99
N ARG A 29 2.46 9.20 25.80
CA ARG A 29 3.24 10.35 25.30
C ARG A 29 4.46 9.90 24.49
N GLU A 30 5.13 8.86 24.94
CA GLU A 30 6.27 8.29 24.22
C GLU A 30 5.85 7.74 22.84
N LEU A 31 4.78 6.95 22.77
CA LEU A 31 4.26 6.43 21.51
C LEU A 31 3.80 7.55 20.56
N GLU A 32 3.13 8.58 21.08
CA GLU A 32 2.70 9.72 20.27
C GLU A 32 3.90 10.47 19.65
N THR A 33 5.00 10.64 20.40
CA THR A 33 6.24 11.23 19.88
C THR A 33 6.86 10.34 18.80
N VAL A 34 7.03 9.04 19.08
CA VAL A 34 7.63 8.10 18.11
C VAL A 34 6.82 8.05 16.80
N VAL A 35 5.48 8.03 16.88
CA VAL A 35 4.63 8.05 15.67
C VAL A 35 4.81 9.34 14.87
N ARG A 36 4.91 10.50 15.54
CA ARG A 36 5.16 11.78 14.85
C ARG A 36 6.52 11.78 14.16
N ASP A 37 7.53 11.21 14.79
CA ASP A 37 8.88 11.10 14.22
C ASP A 37 8.89 10.20 12.98
N ILE A 38 8.20 9.04 13.02
CA ILE A 38 8.08 8.13 11.87
C ILE A 38 7.36 8.79 10.68
N LEU A 39 6.29 9.54 10.94
CA LEU A 39 5.52 10.23 9.89
C LEU A 39 6.26 11.46 9.35
N GLY A 40 7.07 12.10 10.18
CA GLY A 40 7.82 13.30 9.84
C GLY A 40 6.94 14.49 9.47
N MET A 41 7.51 15.45 8.73
CA MET A 41 6.85 16.70 8.36
C MET A 41 6.23 16.71 6.95
N ARG A 42 6.20 15.56 6.26
CA ARG A 42 5.66 15.50 4.89
C ARG A 42 4.15 15.70 4.92
N ASN A 43 3.60 16.35 3.89
CA ASN A 43 2.14 16.53 3.77
C ASN A 43 1.39 15.21 3.50
N LEU A 44 2.05 14.25 2.85
CA LEU A 44 1.49 12.94 2.50
C LEU A 44 2.31 11.84 3.16
N VAL A 45 1.59 10.87 3.72
CA VAL A 45 2.18 9.69 4.35
C VAL A 45 2.76 8.76 3.28
N LEU A 46 4.02 8.39 3.41
CA LEU A 46 4.65 7.36 2.59
C LEU A 46 4.25 5.96 3.08
N ALA A 47 4.25 4.99 2.17
CA ALA A 47 3.93 3.60 2.47
C ALA A 47 4.87 3.01 3.53
N GLU A 48 6.16 3.38 3.51
CA GLU A 48 7.13 3.00 4.53
C GLU A 48 6.75 3.52 5.93
N SER A 49 6.53 4.83 6.08
CA SER A 49 6.11 5.43 7.35
C SER A 49 4.78 4.86 7.85
N PHE A 50 3.83 4.66 6.94
CA PHE A 50 2.55 4.02 7.26
C PHE A 50 2.77 2.62 7.83
N TYR A 51 3.56 1.80 7.14
CA TYR A 51 3.91 0.45 7.58
C TYR A 51 4.61 0.44 8.94
N GLY A 52 5.59 1.33 9.15
CA GLY A 52 6.31 1.46 10.41
C GLY A 52 5.38 1.76 11.59
N VAL A 53 4.42 2.68 11.42
CA VAL A 53 3.41 2.97 12.44
C VAL A 53 2.51 1.76 12.70
N LEU A 54 2.10 1.04 11.66
CA LEU A 54 1.24 -0.14 11.84
C LEU A 54 1.97 -1.27 12.57
N GLN A 55 3.25 -1.50 12.28
CA GLN A 55 4.07 -2.48 13.00
C GLN A 55 4.28 -2.08 14.46
N LEU A 56 4.62 -0.82 14.72
CA LEU A 56 4.82 -0.30 16.08
C LEU A 56 3.61 -0.54 16.97
N LEU A 57 2.40 -0.37 16.41
CA LEU A 57 1.14 -0.52 17.12
C LEU A 57 0.49 -1.90 16.95
N ASN A 58 1.20 -2.86 16.34
CA ASN A 58 0.72 -4.22 16.07
C ASN A 58 -0.67 -4.26 15.38
N MET A 59 -0.89 -3.37 14.42
CA MET A 59 -2.17 -3.22 13.74
C MET A 59 -2.29 -4.16 12.54
N ASN A 60 -3.50 -4.67 12.29
CA ASN A 60 -3.78 -5.49 11.12
C ASN A 60 -3.81 -4.62 9.84
N ILE A 61 -2.78 -4.77 9.00
CA ILE A 61 -2.59 -4.02 7.76
C ILE A 61 -3.77 -4.20 6.80
N ASP A 62 -4.25 -5.45 6.62
CA ASP A 62 -5.30 -5.75 5.65
C ASP A 62 -6.61 -5.04 6.01
N VAL A 63 -7.01 -5.13 7.29
CA VAL A 63 -8.24 -4.49 7.80
C VAL A 63 -8.16 -2.97 7.70
N LEU A 64 -7.00 -2.39 8.04
CA LEU A 64 -6.81 -0.95 7.94
C LEU A 64 -6.80 -0.44 6.51
N CYS A 65 -6.10 -1.13 5.63
CA CYS A 65 -6.05 -0.78 4.21
C CYS A 65 -7.44 -0.87 3.58
N ASP A 66 -8.22 -1.91 3.88
CA ASP A 66 -9.61 -2.00 3.41
C ASP A 66 -10.45 -0.84 3.99
N LYS A 67 -10.31 -0.50 5.27
CA LYS A 67 -11.04 0.63 5.88
C LYS A 67 -10.68 1.99 5.28
N LEU A 68 -9.39 2.25 5.12
CA LEU A 68 -8.89 3.54 4.62
C LEU A 68 -9.03 3.62 3.10
N PHE A 69 -8.80 2.55 2.36
CA PHE A 69 -8.69 2.60 0.90
C PHE A 69 -9.79 1.81 0.17
N LYS A 70 -10.90 1.43 0.83
CA LYS A 70 -12.07 0.81 0.16
C LYS A 70 -12.54 1.51 -1.12
N ASP A 71 -12.42 2.83 -1.16
CA ASP A 71 -12.88 3.67 -2.28
C ASP A 71 -11.79 3.86 -3.36
N HIS A 72 -10.58 3.35 -3.13
CA HIS A 72 -9.49 3.39 -4.11
C HIS A 72 -9.83 2.45 -5.26
N LYS A 73 -9.92 3.02 -6.47
CA LYS A 73 -10.24 2.26 -7.68
C LYS A 73 -9.07 1.38 -8.06
N PHE A 74 -9.36 0.15 -8.44
CA PHE A 74 -8.40 -0.77 -9.06
C PHE A 74 -9.15 -1.70 -10.00
N THR A 75 -8.42 -2.30 -10.93
CA THR A 75 -8.91 -3.38 -11.78
C THR A 75 -8.02 -4.59 -11.54
N ARG A 76 -8.62 -5.78 -11.42
CA ARG A 76 -7.84 -7.01 -11.30
C ARG A 76 -7.15 -7.32 -12.62
N LEU A 77 -5.84 -7.52 -12.58
CA LEU A 77 -5.08 -8.00 -13.73
C LEU A 77 -5.31 -9.50 -13.87
N HIS A 78 -5.95 -9.88 -14.97
CA HIS A 78 -6.01 -11.27 -15.40
C HIS A 78 -4.68 -11.61 -16.05
N LEU A 79 -3.71 -12.04 -15.23
CA LEU A 79 -2.39 -12.46 -15.69
C LEU A 79 -2.48 -13.69 -16.60
N VAL A 80 -3.50 -14.52 -16.37
CA VAL A 80 -3.90 -15.62 -17.25
C VAL A 80 -5.19 -15.22 -17.96
N SER A 81 -5.09 -15.02 -19.28
CA SER A 81 -6.24 -14.88 -20.17
C SER A 81 -6.89 -16.25 -20.37
N GLU A 82 -8.21 -16.34 -20.36
CA GLU A 82 -8.94 -17.52 -20.84
C GLU A 82 -9.58 -17.18 -22.19
N SER A 83 -8.78 -17.18 -23.25
CA SER A 83 -9.23 -16.81 -24.59
C SER A 83 -9.58 -18.02 -25.47
N GLY A 84 -9.40 -19.24 -24.95
CA GLY A 84 -9.49 -20.49 -25.71
C GLY A 84 -8.30 -20.73 -26.64
N ASN A 85 -7.44 -19.71 -26.84
CA ASN A 85 -6.20 -19.82 -27.59
C ASN A 85 -5.05 -20.08 -26.61
N LYS A 86 -4.60 -21.34 -26.54
CA LYS A 86 -3.55 -21.79 -25.63
C LYS A 86 -2.26 -20.98 -25.72
N LEU A 87 -1.88 -20.49 -26.91
CA LEU A 87 -0.68 -19.67 -27.07
C LEU A 87 -0.88 -18.27 -26.48
N LYS A 88 -2.05 -17.67 -26.71
CA LYS A 88 -2.40 -16.37 -26.11
C LYS A 88 -2.48 -16.46 -24.58
N ASP A 89 -3.05 -17.56 -24.07
CA ASP A 89 -3.20 -17.80 -22.63
C ASP A 89 -1.82 -18.06 -21.98
N PHE A 90 -0.92 -18.76 -22.67
CA PHE A 90 0.47 -18.94 -22.23
C PHE A 90 1.27 -17.64 -22.24
N LEU A 91 1.10 -16.80 -23.27
CA LEU A 91 1.84 -15.56 -23.41
C LEU A 91 1.29 -14.43 -22.54
N SER A 92 0.03 -14.50 -22.09
CA SER A 92 -0.66 -13.39 -21.40
C SER A 92 0.08 -12.78 -20.21
N PRO A 93 0.82 -13.54 -19.36
CA PRO A 93 1.58 -12.94 -18.26
C PRO A 93 2.75 -12.08 -18.74
N PHE A 94 3.31 -12.38 -19.92
CA PHE A 94 4.52 -11.74 -20.45
C PHE A 94 4.21 -10.50 -21.29
N VAL A 95 2.97 -10.36 -21.80
CA VAL A 95 2.57 -9.23 -22.64
C VAL A 95 2.10 -8.02 -21.81
N GLN A 96 1.84 -8.19 -20.51
CA GLN A 96 1.44 -7.08 -19.66
C GLN A 96 2.62 -6.16 -19.38
N GLY A 97 2.50 -4.91 -19.84
CA GLY A 97 3.51 -3.89 -19.64
C GLY A 97 3.28 -3.07 -18.37
N THR A 98 4.27 -2.26 -18.00
CA THR A 98 4.18 -1.29 -16.90
C THR A 98 2.93 -0.41 -16.98
N LYS A 99 2.48 -0.06 -18.19
CA LYS A 99 1.27 0.74 -18.42
C LYS A 99 0.00 0.04 -17.95
N ASP A 100 -0.10 -1.27 -18.15
CA ASP A 100 -1.25 -2.07 -17.74
C ASP A 100 -1.30 -2.16 -16.21
N VAL A 101 -0.14 -2.40 -15.58
CA VAL A 101 0.00 -2.40 -14.13
C VAL A 101 -0.37 -1.04 -13.53
N ALA A 102 0.13 0.05 -14.11
CA ALA A 102 -0.19 1.41 -13.69
C ALA A 102 -1.70 1.67 -13.75
N SER A 103 -2.33 1.36 -14.89
CA SER A 103 -3.76 1.53 -15.07
C SER A 103 -4.57 0.68 -14.08
N ALA A 104 -4.17 -0.56 -13.85
CA ALA A 104 -4.88 -1.49 -12.98
C ALA A 104 -4.79 -1.10 -11.50
N ALA A 105 -3.65 -0.59 -11.05
CA ALA A 105 -3.47 -0.10 -9.68
C ALA A 105 -3.96 1.35 -9.47
N ASN A 106 -4.44 2.00 -10.53
CA ASN A 106 -4.80 3.42 -10.55
C ASN A 106 -3.63 4.33 -10.11
N ILE A 107 -2.46 4.09 -10.72
CA ILE A 107 -1.23 4.87 -10.57
C ILE A 107 -0.93 5.51 -11.93
N GLU A 108 -0.51 6.77 -11.94
CA GLU A 108 -0.07 7.41 -13.18
C GLU A 108 1.15 6.67 -13.77
N ASN A 109 1.12 6.36 -15.07
CA ASN A 109 2.19 5.57 -15.71
C ASN A 109 3.59 6.21 -15.56
N THR A 110 3.67 7.55 -15.65
CA THR A 110 4.92 8.30 -15.44
C THR A 110 5.42 8.21 -14.00
N ARG A 111 4.50 8.14 -13.03
CA ARG A 111 4.82 7.92 -11.63
C ARG A 111 5.30 6.48 -11.40
N LEU A 112 4.57 5.47 -11.87
CA LEU A 112 5.01 4.08 -11.75
C LEU A 112 6.39 3.85 -12.39
N SER A 113 6.62 4.45 -13.56
CA SER A 113 7.93 4.38 -14.23
C SER A 113 9.07 4.97 -13.40
N ARG A 114 8.84 6.04 -12.62
CA ARG A 114 9.85 6.60 -11.70
C ARG A 114 10.07 5.71 -10.48
N LEU A 115 8.98 5.20 -9.89
CA LEU A 115 9.05 4.28 -8.76
C LEU A 115 9.90 3.03 -9.11
N LEU A 116 9.71 2.47 -10.31
CA LEU A 116 10.50 1.33 -10.80
C LEU A 116 11.98 1.66 -11.09
N LYS A 117 12.33 2.94 -11.26
CA LYS A 117 13.72 3.40 -11.50
C LYS A 117 14.49 3.70 -10.21
N GLY A 118 13.97 3.29 -9.06
CA GLY A 118 14.65 3.44 -7.76
C GLY A 118 13.93 4.35 -6.77
N GLU A 119 12.83 5.00 -7.16
CA GLU A 119 12.04 5.84 -6.25
C GLU A 119 10.98 5.04 -5.45
N PHE A 120 11.06 3.70 -5.38
CA PHE A 120 10.02 2.87 -4.79
C PHE A 120 9.70 3.21 -3.32
N MET A 121 10.67 3.76 -2.58
CA MET A 121 10.49 4.29 -1.22
C MET A 121 9.47 5.44 -1.15
N HIS A 122 9.09 6.02 -2.29
CA HIS A 122 8.11 7.11 -2.40
C HIS A 122 6.69 6.64 -2.75
N LEU A 123 6.44 5.32 -2.75
CA LEU A 123 5.07 4.79 -2.85
C LEU A 123 4.19 5.34 -1.73
N TYR A 124 2.94 5.63 -2.06
CA TYR A 124 1.91 5.93 -1.08
C TYR A 124 1.16 4.66 -0.64
N PRO A 125 0.60 4.63 0.57
CA PRO A 125 -0.10 3.43 1.08
C PRO A 125 -1.26 2.97 0.18
N ASN A 126 -1.99 3.90 -0.44
CA ASN A 126 -3.07 3.56 -1.36
C ASN A 126 -2.56 2.97 -2.69
N GLU A 127 -1.33 3.28 -3.09
CA GLU A 127 -0.71 2.71 -4.29
C GLU A 127 -0.28 1.27 -4.04
N VAL A 128 0.31 0.99 -2.86
CA VAL A 128 0.58 -0.38 -2.42
C VAL A 128 -0.72 -1.18 -2.31
N TYR A 129 -1.78 -0.57 -1.75
CA TYR A 129 -3.11 -1.17 -1.73
C TYR A 129 -3.62 -1.47 -3.16
N GLY A 130 -3.61 -0.49 -4.06
CA GLY A 130 -4.04 -0.66 -5.45
C GLY A 130 -3.27 -1.75 -6.19
N LEU A 131 -1.94 -1.79 -6.03
CA LEU A 131 -1.07 -2.84 -6.59
C LEU A 131 -1.40 -4.21 -6.00
N SER A 132 -1.57 -4.31 -4.69
CA SER A 132 -1.89 -5.59 -4.06
C SER A 132 -3.22 -6.13 -4.58
N LYS A 133 -4.27 -5.30 -4.64
CA LYS A 133 -5.59 -5.71 -5.11
C LYS A 133 -5.63 -6.02 -6.60
N SER A 134 -4.92 -5.23 -7.43
CA SER A 134 -4.85 -5.50 -8.88
C SER A 134 -4.15 -6.82 -9.18
N LEU A 135 -3.16 -7.19 -8.38
CA LEU A 135 -2.42 -8.45 -8.50
C LEU A 135 -3.09 -9.63 -7.75
N GLY A 136 -4.21 -9.41 -7.06
CA GLY A 136 -4.91 -10.46 -6.31
C GLY A 136 -4.19 -10.88 -5.01
N LEU A 137 -3.37 -9.99 -4.45
CA LEU A 137 -2.65 -10.18 -3.19
C LEU A 137 -3.37 -9.50 -2.02
N LYS A 138 -3.02 -9.92 -0.79
CA LYS A 138 -3.34 -9.13 0.41
C LYS A 138 -2.40 -7.93 0.50
N PRO A 139 -2.88 -6.75 0.96
CA PRO A 139 -2.02 -5.60 1.24
C PRO A 139 -0.83 -5.95 2.13
N SER A 140 -1.06 -6.68 3.22
CA SER A 140 -0.03 -7.13 4.16
C SER A 140 1.15 -7.83 3.46
N GLN A 141 0.88 -8.76 2.55
CA GLN A 141 1.92 -9.47 1.79
C GLN A 141 2.82 -8.51 1.02
N LEU A 142 2.25 -7.50 0.37
CA LEU A 142 3.04 -6.55 -0.41
C LEU A 142 3.78 -5.55 0.48
N PHE A 143 3.18 -5.09 1.58
CA PHE A 143 3.87 -4.24 2.55
C PHE A 143 5.05 -4.95 3.20
N TYR A 144 4.88 -6.20 3.63
CA TYR A 144 5.94 -7.00 4.23
C TYR A 144 7.10 -7.22 3.25
N TYR A 145 6.81 -7.49 1.98
CA TYR A 145 7.84 -7.64 0.95
C TYR A 145 8.60 -6.34 0.64
N LEU A 146 7.90 -5.20 0.61
CA LEU A 146 8.52 -3.93 0.22
C LEU A 146 9.28 -3.23 1.35
N TYR A 147 8.83 -3.38 2.60
CA TYR A 147 9.32 -2.59 3.75
C TYR A 147 9.71 -3.41 4.98
N GLY A 148 9.57 -4.73 4.93
CA GLY A 148 9.98 -5.64 5.99
C GLY A 148 10.78 -6.80 5.43
N ASP A 149 10.77 -7.92 6.16
CA ASP A 149 11.49 -9.15 5.80
C ASP A 149 10.58 -10.18 5.11
N GLY A 150 9.49 -9.71 4.48
CA GLY A 150 8.53 -10.59 3.83
C GLY A 150 9.08 -11.24 2.57
N GLU A 151 8.71 -12.50 2.33
CA GLU A 151 9.03 -13.17 1.07
C GLU A 151 8.30 -12.55 -0.12
N ARG A 152 8.87 -12.72 -1.32
CA ARG A 152 8.24 -12.29 -2.57
C ARG A 152 6.88 -12.97 -2.75
N PRO A 153 5.76 -12.22 -2.82
CA PRO A 153 4.45 -12.82 -3.01
C PRO A 153 4.33 -13.51 -4.38
N VAL A 154 3.69 -14.67 -4.39
CA VAL A 154 3.34 -15.37 -5.63
C VAL A 154 2.07 -14.74 -6.20
N VAL A 155 2.13 -14.32 -7.47
CA VAL A 155 1.02 -13.64 -8.15
C VAL A 155 0.40 -14.58 -9.17
N GLY A 156 -0.93 -14.64 -9.23
CA GLY A 156 -1.65 -15.34 -10.31
C GLY A 156 -1.82 -16.85 -10.12
N VAL A 157 -1.82 -17.34 -8.87
CA VAL A 157 -2.28 -18.69 -8.52
C VAL A 157 -3.73 -18.63 -8.05
#